data_AF-A0A933LEN1-F1
#
_entry.id   AF-A0A933LEN1-F1
#
_cell.length_a   1.000
_cell.length_b   1.000
_cell.length_c   1.000
_cell.angle_alpha   90.00
_cell.angle_beta   90.00
_cell.angle_gamma   90.00
#
_symmetry.space_group_name_H-M   'P 1'
#
loop_
_entity.id
_entity.type
_entity.pdbx_description
1 polymer ?
#
loop_
_entity_poly.entity_id
_entity_poly.type
_entity_poly.pdbx_seq_one_letter_code
_entity_poly.pdbx_strand_id
1 'polypeptide(L)'
;MKHLTSTQIQEYLDGLISGLSLNEIELHLRTCQDCQSKLNALKRIDRVLHRIQLERVSPSFTERVMKQLNIKESSSLAWTIFKNIAPLFALMLVTGIVLVVMYMSGALQGEELQQPIQQTQSVYNGFSSGVSSAIGALNEWISRYFSFAFARTTYGTTFFLIVFFSVVALLDKFLLMPMMRKRG
;
A
#
# COMPACT_ATOMS: atom_id res chain seq x y z
N MET A 1 -4.10 18.47 -54.08
CA MET A 1 -3.41 18.28 -52.79
C MET A 1 -4.29 17.39 -51.91
N LYS A 2 -3.72 16.55 -51.05
CA LYS A 2 -4.50 15.69 -50.14
C LYS A 2 -4.95 16.51 -48.93
N HIS A 3 -6.24 16.69 -48.75
CA HIS A 3 -6.81 17.40 -47.60
C HIS A 3 -6.84 16.52 -46.35
N LEU A 4 -6.84 17.14 -45.17
CA LEU A 4 -7.11 16.47 -43.90
C LEU A 4 -8.55 15.95 -43.88
N THR A 5 -8.73 14.75 -43.32
CA THR A 5 -10.08 14.23 -43.06
C THR A 5 -10.73 14.97 -41.90
N SER A 6 -12.06 14.95 -41.83
CA SER A 6 -12.79 15.57 -40.72
C SER A 6 -12.38 14.99 -39.36
N THR A 7 -12.07 13.69 -39.32
CA THR A 7 -11.59 13.01 -38.10
C THR A 7 -10.25 13.56 -37.64
N GLN A 8 -9.29 13.77 -38.54
CA GLN A 8 -7.97 14.32 -38.21
C GLN A 8 -8.05 15.75 -37.68
N ILE A 9 -8.96 16.57 -38.23
CA ILE A 9 -9.17 17.95 -37.76
C ILE A 9 -9.79 17.95 -36.35
N GLN A 10 -10.72 17.02 -36.09
CA GLN A 10 -11.36 16.88 -34.77
C GLN A 10 -10.38 16.35 -33.73
N GLU A 11 -9.63 15.30 -34.06
CA GLU A 11 -8.53 14.77 -33.25
C GLU A 11 -7.49 15.83 -32.89
N TYR A 12 -7.12 16.70 -33.85
CA TYR A 12 -6.26 17.84 -33.60
C TYR A 12 -6.87 18.85 -32.61
N LEU A 13 -8.19 19.11 -32.69
CA LEU A 13 -8.89 19.99 -31.75
C LEU A 13 -8.98 19.40 -30.34
N ASP A 14 -9.21 18.09 -30.24
CA ASP A 14 -9.32 17.36 -28.98
C ASP A 14 -7.94 17.08 -28.34
N GLY A 15 -6.84 17.38 -29.04
CA GLY A 15 -5.46 17.11 -28.61
C GLY A 15 -5.06 15.63 -28.70
N LEU A 16 -5.87 14.82 -29.39
CA LEU A 16 -5.70 13.37 -29.54
C LEU A 16 -5.22 13.07 -30.96
N ILE A 17 -3.93 13.28 -31.23
CA ILE A 17 -3.41 13.11 -32.60
C ILE A 17 -3.12 11.64 -32.90
N SER A 18 -3.96 11.03 -33.74
CA SER A 18 -3.80 9.65 -34.20
C SER A 18 -3.16 9.63 -35.61
N GLY A 19 -1.96 9.05 -35.73
CA GLY A 19 -1.42 8.59 -37.02
C GLY A 19 -0.65 9.60 -37.90
N LEU A 20 -0.84 10.91 -37.78
CA LEU A 20 0.02 11.93 -38.42
C LEU A 20 0.86 12.66 -37.37
N SER A 21 2.05 13.15 -37.74
CA SER A 21 2.81 13.98 -36.81
C SER A 21 2.14 15.36 -36.65
N LEU A 22 2.11 15.89 -35.42
CA LEU A 22 1.53 17.20 -35.11
C LEU A 22 2.05 18.30 -36.06
N ASN A 23 3.36 18.25 -36.35
CA ASN A 23 4.04 19.20 -37.23
C ASN A 23 3.50 19.17 -38.67
N GLU A 24 3.16 18.00 -39.21
CA GLU A 24 2.60 17.88 -40.57
C GLU A 24 1.19 18.47 -40.64
N ILE A 25 0.38 18.22 -39.61
CA ILE A 25 -0.98 18.79 -39.51
C ILE A 25 -0.90 20.31 -39.42
N GLU A 26 -0.01 20.86 -38.59
CA GLU A 26 0.17 22.31 -38.46
C GLU A 26 0.66 22.95 -39.76
N LEU A 27 1.63 22.33 -40.44
CA LEU A 27 2.10 22.81 -41.74
C LEU A 27 0.97 22.81 -42.77
N HIS A 28 0.15 21.76 -42.79
CA HIS A 28 -1.01 21.67 -43.68
C HIS A 28 -2.06 22.75 -43.37
N LEU A 29 -2.36 23.00 -42.09
CA LEU A 29 -3.31 24.02 -41.67
C LEU A 29 -2.83 25.45 -41.97
N ARG A 30 -1.51 25.68 -42.05
CA ARG A 30 -0.93 26.97 -42.46
C ARG A 30 -0.97 27.20 -43.98
N THR A 31 -0.95 26.12 -44.76
CA THR A 31 -0.83 26.18 -46.23
C THR A 31 -2.16 25.96 -46.96
N CYS A 32 -3.11 25.23 -46.36
CA CYS A 32 -4.39 24.90 -46.97
C CYS A 32 -5.54 25.72 -46.36
N GLN A 33 -6.03 26.70 -47.12
CA GLN A 33 -7.13 27.58 -46.69
C GLN A 33 -8.46 26.84 -46.44
N ASP A 34 -8.73 25.77 -47.20
CA ASP A 34 -9.94 24.96 -47.02
C ASP A 34 -9.92 24.18 -45.70
N CYS A 35 -8.79 23.61 -45.31
CA CYS A 35 -8.65 22.91 -44.04
C CYS A 35 -8.67 23.90 -42.87
N GLN A 36 -8.09 25.09 -43.05
CA GLN A 36 -8.13 26.16 -42.06
C GLN A 36 -9.56 26.68 -41.83
N SER A 37 -10.36 26.83 -42.89
CA SER A 37 -11.75 27.29 -42.76
C SER A 37 -12.62 26.28 -42.00
N LYS A 38 -12.44 24.97 -42.27
CA LYS A 38 -13.09 23.88 -41.52
C LYS A 38 -12.71 23.89 -40.04
N LEU A 39 -11.41 24.03 -39.73
CA LEU A 39 -10.93 24.13 -38.36
C LEU A 39 -11.57 25.33 -37.63
N ASN A 40 -11.63 26.49 -38.29
CA ASN A 40 -12.21 27.69 -37.71
C ASN A 40 -13.71 27.56 -37.45
N ALA A 41 -14.45 26.86 -38.32
CA ALA A 41 -15.86 26.55 -38.11
C ALA A 41 -16.05 25.68 -36.86
N LEU A 42 -15.26 24.62 -36.70
CA LEU A 42 -15.30 23.76 -35.52
C LEU A 42 -14.91 24.50 -34.24
N LYS A 43 -13.84 25.31 -34.25
CA LYS A 43 -13.46 26.20 -33.13
C LYS A 43 -14.55 27.19 -32.75
N ARG A 44 -15.45 27.55 -33.67
CA ARG A 44 -16.58 28.43 -33.37
C ARG A 44 -17.65 27.68 -32.58
N ILE A 45 -17.97 26.45 -32.99
CA ILE A 45 -18.91 25.58 -32.29
C ILE A 45 -18.39 25.27 -30.89
N ASP A 46 -17.12 24.89 -30.78
CA ASP A 46 -16.47 24.58 -29.51
C ASP A 46 -16.54 25.74 -28.51
N ARG A 47 -16.27 26.97 -28.96
CA ARG A 47 -16.41 28.18 -28.13
C ARG A 47 -17.85 28.45 -27.70
N VAL A 48 -18.85 28.08 -28.51
CA VAL A 48 -20.27 28.21 -28.12
C VAL A 48 -20.60 27.18 -27.05
N LEU A 49 -20.15 25.93 -27.21
CA LEU A 49 -20.35 24.86 -26.23
C LEU A 49 -19.72 25.20 -24.87
N HIS A 50 -18.49 25.72 -24.86
CA HIS A 50 -17.80 26.14 -23.63
C HIS A 50 -18.46 27.31 -22.89
N ARG A 51 -19.35 28.08 -23.55
CA ARG A 51 -20.11 29.16 -22.92
C ARG A 51 -21.40 28.68 -22.26
N ILE A 52 -21.82 27.45 -22.54
CA ILE A 52 -22.98 26.86 -21.88
C ILE A 52 -22.56 26.64 -20.42
N GLN A 53 -23.22 27.36 -19.51
CA GLN A 53 -22.96 27.18 -18.09
C GLN A 53 -23.28 25.72 -17.74
N LEU A 54 -22.27 25.02 -17.21
CA LEU A 54 -22.46 23.68 -16.68
C LEU A 54 -23.43 23.82 -15.49
N GLU A 55 -24.63 23.27 -15.66
CA GLU A 55 -25.63 23.18 -14.59
C GLU A 55 -24.96 22.55 -13.37
N ARG A 56 -24.94 23.28 -12.24
CA ARG A 56 -24.37 22.74 -11.01
C ARG A 56 -25.22 21.57 -10.57
N VAL A 57 -24.70 20.36 -10.75
CA VAL A 57 -25.31 19.16 -10.21
C VAL A 57 -25.48 19.30 -8.70
N SER A 58 -26.58 18.77 -8.17
CA SER A 58 -26.83 18.76 -6.73
C SER A 58 -25.65 18.09 -6.00
N PRO A 59 -25.27 18.53 -4.79
CA PRO A 59 -24.17 17.93 -4.02
C PRO A 59 -24.33 16.41 -3.80
N SER A 60 -25.58 15.93 -3.76
CA SER A 60 -25.93 14.52 -3.58
C SER A 60 -26.06 13.72 -4.88
N PHE A 61 -25.73 14.30 -6.05
CA PHE A 61 -25.85 13.61 -7.33
C PHE A 61 -24.88 12.43 -7.40
N THR A 62 -23.60 12.65 -7.09
CA THR A 62 -22.57 11.61 -7.10
C THR A 62 -22.92 10.48 -6.15
N GLU A 63 -23.37 10.78 -4.93
CA GLU A 63 -23.80 9.76 -3.97
C GLU A 63 -24.98 8.93 -4.50
N ARG A 64 -25.99 9.57 -5.10
CA ARG A 64 -27.15 8.88 -5.68
C ARG A 64 -26.76 7.98 -6.87
N VAL A 65 -25.90 8.45 -7.75
CA VAL A 65 -25.41 7.67 -8.90
C VAL A 65 -24.55 6.50 -8.43
N MET A 66 -23.61 6.73 -7.51
CA MET A 66 -22.76 5.66 -6.97
C MET A 66 -23.59 4.59 -6.24
N LYS A 67 -24.64 5.01 -5.52
CA LYS A 67 -25.59 4.10 -4.88
C LYS A 67 -26.37 3.27 -5.90
N GLN A 68 -26.75 3.85 -7.04
CA GLN A 68 -27.44 3.13 -8.13
C GLN A 68 -26.51 2.18 -8.89
N LEU A 69 -25.24 2.53 -9.06
CA LEU A 69 -24.27 1.69 -9.74
C LEU A 69 -23.87 0.44 -8.93
N ASN A 70 -24.31 0.33 -7.68
CA ASN A 70 -24.00 -0.77 -6.76
C ASN A 70 -22.49 -1.11 -6.76
N ILE A 71 -21.65 -0.10 -7.02
CA ILE A 71 -20.21 -0.19 -6.85
C ILE A 71 -20.04 -0.17 -5.35
N LYS A 72 -20.06 -1.37 -4.75
CA LYS A 72 -19.65 -1.56 -3.38
C LYS A 72 -18.23 -1.03 -3.29
N GLU A 73 -18.06 0.14 -2.70
CA GLU A 73 -16.80 0.55 -2.10
C GLU A 73 -16.52 -0.40 -0.93
N SER A 74 -16.21 -1.66 -1.21
CA SER A 74 -15.56 -2.53 -0.26
C SER A 74 -14.06 -2.28 -0.38
N SER A 75 -13.62 -1.06 -0.09
CA SER A 75 -12.31 -0.96 0.56
C SER A 75 -12.57 -1.48 1.97
N SER A 76 -12.53 -2.81 2.09
CA SER A 76 -12.59 -3.48 3.38
C SER A 76 -11.55 -2.78 4.24
N LEU A 77 -11.98 -2.19 5.35
CA LEU A 77 -11.08 -1.49 6.26
C LEU A 77 -9.90 -2.41 6.65
N ALA A 78 -10.14 -3.73 6.66
CA ALA A 78 -9.11 -4.75 6.79
C ALA A 78 -8.09 -4.78 5.63
N TRP A 79 -8.49 -4.57 4.38
CA TRP A 79 -7.57 -4.47 3.24
C TRP A 79 -6.67 -3.23 3.33
N THR A 80 -7.22 -2.10 3.75
CA THR A 80 -6.44 -0.86 3.96
C THR A 80 -5.46 -1.02 5.12
N ILE A 81 -5.91 -1.63 6.23
CA ILE A 81 -5.04 -1.94 7.37
C ILE A 81 -3.95 -2.94 6.97
N PHE A 82 -4.31 -4.02 6.26
CA PHE A 82 -3.36 -5.04 5.79
C PHE A 82 -2.29 -4.45 4.86
N LYS A 83 -2.69 -3.58 3.93
CA LYS A 83 -1.77 -2.91 3.01
C LYS A 83 -0.76 -2.02 3.74
N ASN A 84 -1.17 -1.36 4.82
CA ASN A 84 -0.28 -0.51 5.62
C ASN A 84 0.60 -1.29 6.61
N ILE A 85 0.17 -2.48 7.03
CA ILE A 85 0.89 -3.33 7.97
C ILE A 85 1.88 -4.28 7.27
N ALA A 86 1.64 -4.64 6.01
CA ALA A 86 2.54 -5.45 5.19
C ALA A 86 4.01 -4.98 5.17
N PRO A 87 4.35 -3.69 4.98
CA PRO A 87 5.74 -3.24 5.00
C PRO A 87 6.41 -3.38 6.37
N LEU A 88 5.65 -3.24 7.47
CA LEU A 88 6.17 -3.44 8.82
C LEU A 88 6.50 -4.91 9.09
N PHE A 89 5.63 -5.84 8.65
CA PHE A 89 5.93 -7.27 8.73
C PHE A 89 7.11 -7.67 7.86
N ALA A 90 7.22 -7.14 6.65
CA ALA A 90 8.35 -7.40 5.77
C ALA A 90 9.67 -6.92 6.43
N LEU A 91 9.68 -5.73 7.01
CA LEU A 91 10.84 -5.20 7.72
C LEU A 91 11.18 -6.05 8.95
N MET A 92 10.19 -6.41 9.77
CA MET A 92 10.40 -7.27 10.94
C MET A 92 10.97 -8.64 10.56
N LEU A 93 10.48 -9.23 9.47
CA LEU A 93 10.93 -10.53 8.98
C LEU A 93 12.37 -10.45 8.46
N VAL A 94 12.71 -9.43 7.65
CA VAL A 94 14.07 -9.20 7.16
C VAL A 94 15.03 -8.97 8.32
N THR A 95 14.68 -8.12 9.29
CA THR A 95 15.51 -7.87 10.48
C THR A 95 15.68 -9.14 11.31
N GLY A 96 14.63 -9.95 11.46
CA GLY A 96 14.69 -11.24 12.15
C GLY A 96 15.64 -12.22 11.45
N ILE A 97 15.55 -12.36 10.12
CA ILE A 97 16.46 -13.22 9.34
C ILE A 97 17.91 -12.74 9.48
N VAL A 98 18.16 -11.44 9.35
CA VAL A 98 19.52 -10.87 9.51
C VAL A 98 20.08 -11.17 10.90
N LEU A 99 19.27 -11.00 11.95
CA LEU A 99 19.69 -11.32 13.32
C LEU A 99 20.00 -12.80 13.50
N VAL A 100 19.18 -13.71 12.94
CA VAL A 100 19.42 -15.16 13.03
C VAL A 100 20.68 -15.55 12.27
N VAL A 101 20.90 -15.00 11.06
CA VAL A 101 22.10 -15.25 10.27
C VAL A 101 23.33 -14.72 10.99
N MET A 102 23.28 -13.49 11.54
CA MET A 102 24.40 -12.94 12.30
C MET A 102 24.66 -13.70 13.61
N TYR A 103 23.62 -14.30 14.20
CA TYR A 103 23.77 -15.16 15.38
C TYR A 103 24.44 -16.50 15.02
N MET A 104 24.02 -17.14 13.94
CA MET A 104 24.58 -18.41 13.49
C MET A 104 25.97 -18.28 12.85
N SER A 105 26.26 -17.16 12.21
CA SER A 105 27.59 -16.90 11.63
C SER A 105 28.65 -16.58 12.68
N GLY A 106 28.26 -16.49 13.96
CA GLY A 106 29.15 -16.06 15.02
C GLY A 106 29.49 -14.56 14.93
N ALA A 107 28.90 -13.79 14.02
CA ALA A 107 29.14 -12.36 13.91
C ALA A 107 28.61 -11.57 15.12
N LEU A 108 27.54 -12.05 15.75
CA LEU A 108 27.06 -11.53 17.05
C LEU A 108 27.75 -12.20 18.25
N GLN A 109 28.36 -13.37 18.06
CA GLN A 109 29.27 -13.97 19.03
C GLN A 109 30.64 -13.40 18.76
N GLY A 110 30.75 -12.08 18.97
CA GLY A 110 31.97 -11.34 18.75
C GLY A 110 33.07 -11.95 19.59
N GLU A 111 33.87 -12.79 18.94
CA GLU A 111 35.14 -13.17 19.47
C GLU A 111 36.12 -13.63 18.40
N GLU A 112 37.31 -13.05 18.44
CA GLU A 112 38.47 -13.53 17.71
C GLU A 112 38.63 -15.04 17.93
N LEU A 113 38.39 -15.78 16.85
CA LEU A 113 39.43 -16.60 16.26
C LEU A 113 40.81 -16.28 16.85
N GLN A 114 41.18 -16.98 17.93
CA GLN A 114 42.46 -17.65 17.99
C GLN A 114 42.41 -18.89 18.89
N GLN A 115 41.58 -19.80 18.38
CA GLN A 115 41.78 -21.25 18.31
C GLN A 115 41.99 -22.02 19.63
N PRO A 116 40.97 -22.78 20.08
CA PRO A 116 39.54 -22.62 19.76
C PRO A 116 38.70 -22.46 21.04
N ILE A 117 38.01 -21.35 21.34
CA ILE A 117 37.92 -19.92 20.90
C ILE A 117 37.59 -19.17 22.25
N GLN A 118 38.34 -18.16 22.77
CA GLN A 118 38.41 -17.85 24.25
C GLN A 118 37.92 -16.47 24.83
N GLN A 119 38.11 -15.29 24.22
CA GLN A 119 37.50 -13.98 24.57
C GLN A 119 35.92 -13.90 24.61
N THR A 120 35.16 -14.93 24.20
CA THR A 120 33.72 -14.93 23.88
C THR A 120 33.04 -15.11 25.21
N GLN A 121 33.71 -15.81 26.13
CA GLN A 121 33.15 -16.13 27.43
C GLN A 121 32.96 -14.88 28.31
N SER A 122 33.82 -13.86 28.25
CA SER A 122 33.60 -12.62 29.03
C SER A 122 32.51 -11.75 28.42
N VAL A 123 32.44 -11.66 27.08
CA VAL A 123 31.39 -10.94 26.35
C VAL A 123 30.05 -11.67 26.43
N TYR A 124 30.04 -12.99 26.44
CA TYR A 124 28.87 -13.84 26.64
C TYR A 124 28.34 -13.73 28.07
N ASN A 125 29.22 -13.64 29.07
CA ASN A 125 28.81 -13.44 30.46
C ASN A 125 28.27 -12.01 30.69
N GLY A 126 28.85 -10.99 30.04
CA GLY A 126 28.30 -9.63 30.05
C GLY A 126 27.00 -9.48 29.26
N PHE A 127 26.92 -10.05 28.06
CA PHE A 127 25.77 -10.00 27.16
C PHE A 127 24.60 -10.84 27.68
N SER A 128 24.85 -12.02 28.25
CA SER A 128 23.79 -12.80 28.92
C SER A 128 23.26 -12.06 30.15
N SER A 129 24.10 -11.30 30.88
CA SER A 129 23.64 -10.44 31.97
C SER A 129 22.76 -9.28 31.47
N GLY A 130 23.08 -8.70 30.31
CA GLY A 130 22.28 -7.63 29.69
C GLY A 130 20.96 -8.12 29.07
N VAL A 131 20.99 -9.26 28.36
CA VAL A 131 19.78 -9.88 27.79
C VAL A 131 18.87 -10.41 28.89
N SER A 132 19.41 -11.02 29.94
CA SER A 132 18.60 -11.42 31.10
C SER A 132 18.03 -10.21 31.85
N SER A 133 18.75 -9.08 31.90
CA SER A 133 18.22 -7.83 32.46
C SER A 133 17.11 -7.23 31.57
N ALA A 134 17.26 -7.26 30.25
CA ALA A 134 16.24 -6.80 29.29
C ALA A 134 14.99 -7.69 29.28
N ILE A 135 15.16 -9.02 29.34
CA ILE A 135 14.07 -9.98 29.52
C ILE A 135 13.40 -9.77 30.88
N GLY A 136 14.18 -9.45 31.92
CA GLY A 136 13.67 -9.08 33.24
C GLY A 136 12.81 -7.82 33.22
N ALA A 137 13.28 -6.75 32.57
CA ALA A 137 12.55 -5.49 32.42
C ALA A 137 11.28 -5.65 31.56
N LEU A 138 11.35 -6.45 30.50
CA LEU A 138 10.19 -6.82 29.68
C LEU A 138 9.19 -7.63 30.48
N ASN A 139 9.65 -8.59 31.29
CA ASN A 139 8.79 -9.37 32.17
C ASN A 139 8.14 -8.48 33.24
N GLU A 140 8.87 -7.51 33.79
CA GLU A 140 8.33 -6.55 34.75
C GLU A 140 7.27 -5.65 34.11
N TRP A 141 7.51 -5.13 32.90
CA TRP A 141 6.53 -4.34 32.14
C TRP A 141 5.28 -5.16 31.80
N ILE A 142 5.46 -6.39 31.31
CA ILE A 142 4.34 -7.31 31.04
C ILE A 142 3.56 -7.56 32.33
N SER A 143 4.22 -7.81 33.46
CA SER A 143 3.52 -8.05 34.72
C SER A 143 2.73 -6.83 35.24
N ARG A 144 3.15 -5.61 34.89
CA ARG A 144 2.43 -4.36 35.23
C ARG A 144 1.17 -4.16 34.41
N TYR A 145 1.22 -4.45 33.11
CA TYR A 145 0.09 -4.24 32.21
C TYR A 145 -0.84 -5.45 32.09
N PHE A 146 -0.26 -6.64 32.19
CA PHE A 146 -0.95 -7.93 32.14
C PHE A 146 -0.68 -8.65 33.46
N SER A 147 -1.41 -8.24 34.50
CA SER A 147 -1.30 -8.79 35.86
C SER A 147 -1.79 -10.25 35.99
N PHE A 148 -2.04 -10.94 34.87
CA PHE A 148 -2.51 -12.32 34.88
C PHE A 148 -1.35 -13.26 35.26
N ALA A 149 -1.66 -14.20 36.14
CA ALA A 149 -0.71 -15.06 36.87
C ALA A 149 0.30 -15.86 36.00
N PHE A 150 0.12 -15.90 34.68
CA PHE A 150 0.96 -16.65 33.74
C PHE A 150 2.29 -15.95 33.39
N ALA A 151 2.45 -14.65 33.63
CA ALA A 151 3.68 -13.92 33.29
C ALA A 151 4.89 -14.28 34.19
N ARG A 152 4.68 -14.92 35.35
CA ARG A 152 5.79 -15.19 36.28
C ARG A 152 6.68 -16.36 35.92
N THR A 153 6.26 -17.26 35.03
CA THR A 153 7.07 -18.38 34.57
C THR A 153 7.41 -18.23 33.10
N THR A 154 8.65 -18.52 32.71
CA THR A 154 9.14 -18.38 31.33
C THR A 154 8.34 -19.21 30.33
N TYR A 155 7.77 -20.33 30.79
CA TYR A 155 6.84 -21.16 30.01
C TYR A 155 5.45 -20.53 29.88
N GLY A 156 5.02 -19.73 30.86
CA GLY A 156 3.73 -19.07 30.85
C GLY A 156 3.66 -17.90 29.84
N THR A 157 4.77 -17.19 29.59
CA THR A 157 4.82 -16.14 28.57
C THR A 157 4.79 -16.71 27.15
N THR A 158 5.53 -17.79 26.90
CA THR A 158 5.49 -18.49 25.60
C THR A 158 4.11 -19.11 25.35
N PHE A 159 3.53 -19.77 26.36
CA PHE A 159 2.16 -20.28 26.27
C PHE A 159 1.14 -19.15 26.04
N PHE A 160 1.26 -18.03 26.75
CA PHE A 160 0.40 -16.87 26.55
C PHE A 160 0.49 -16.30 25.14
N LEU A 161 1.68 -16.18 24.56
CA LEU A 161 1.83 -15.71 23.18
C LEU A 161 1.18 -16.67 22.19
N ILE A 162 1.37 -17.98 22.37
CA ILE A 162 0.75 -19.00 21.52
C ILE A 162 -0.79 -18.95 21.64
N VAL A 163 -1.31 -18.82 22.86
CA VAL A 163 -2.75 -18.68 23.12
C VAL A 163 -3.28 -17.35 22.57
N PHE A 164 -2.56 -16.25 22.72
CA PHE A 164 -2.93 -14.95 22.20
C PHE A 164 -3.04 -14.98 20.68
N PHE A 165 -2.03 -15.53 19.98
CA PHE A 165 -2.07 -15.68 18.54
C PHE A 165 -3.16 -16.66 18.09
N SER A 166 -3.42 -17.71 18.85
CA SER A 166 -4.49 -18.67 18.58
C SER A 166 -5.88 -18.07 18.80
N VAL A 167 -6.07 -17.22 19.82
CA VAL A 167 -7.31 -16.47 20.08
C VAL A 167 -7.52 -15.40 19.01
N VAL A 168 -6.47 -14.71 18.57
CA VAL A 168 -6.55 -13.78 17.43
C VAL A 168 -6.95 -14.53 16.16
N ALA A 169 -6.36 -15.70 15.88
CA ALA A 169 -6.71 -16.53 14.72
C ALA A 169 -8.13 -17.11 14.82
N LEU A 170 -8.59 -17.46 16.03
CA LEU A 170 -9.97 -17.91 16.26
C LEU A 170 -10.97 -16.77 16.15
N LEU A 171 -10.67 -15.58 16.67
CA LEU A 171 -11.50 -14.39 16.49
C LEU A 171 -11.60 -14.01 15.01
N ASP A 172 -10.51 -14.10 14.26
CA ASP A 172 -10.50 -13.94 12.80
C ASP A 172 -11.46 -14.95 12.14
N LYS A 173 -11.33 -16.24 12.48
CA LYS A 173 -12.17 -17.31 11.93
C LYS A 173 -13.64 -17.25 12.40
N PHE A 174 -13.93 -16.81 13.62
CA PHE A 174 -15.29 -16.86 14.19
C PHE A 174 -16.04 -15.52 14.14
N LEU A 175 -15.36 -14.37 14.08
CA LEU A 175 -16.04 -13.08 13.88
C LEU A 175 -16.15 -12.73 12.39
N LEU A 176 -15.14 -13.02 11.57
CA LEU A 176 -15.18 -12.63 10.15
C LEU A 176 -15.96 -13.64 9.28
N MET A 177 -15.89 -14.93 9.58
CA MET A 177 -16.53 -15.97 8.76
C MET A 177 -18.09 -15.97 8.82
N PRO A 178 -18.77 -15.81 9.96
CA PRO A 178 -20.24 -15.71 9.98
C PRO A 178 -20.76 -14.37 9.42
N MET A 179 -19.93 -13.31 9.43
CA MET A 179 -20.26 -12.06 8.75
C MET A 179 -20.29 -12.21 7.23
N MET A 180 -19.47 -13.10 6.67
CA MET A 180 -19.48 -13.44 5.24
C MET A 180 -20.62 -14.39 4.87
N ARG A 181 -21.06 -15.26 5.79
CA ARG A 181 -22.11 -16.26 5.51
C ARG A 181 -23.55 -15.72 5.60
N LYS A 182 -23.79 -14.56 6.23
CA LYS A 182 -25.12 -13.93 6.35
C LYS A 182 -25.47 -12.95 5.20
N ARG A 183 -24.70 -12.93 4.11
CA ARG A 183 -24.96 -12.09 2.92
C ARG A 183 -25.02 -12.92 1.61
N GLY A 184 -25.61 -14.10 1.70
CA GLY A 184 -26.16 -14.84 0.57
C GLY A 184 -27.67 -14.77 0.60
#